data_AF-A0A257A652-F1
#
_entry.id   AF-A0A257A652-F1
#
_cell.length_a   1.000
_cell.length_b   1.000
_cell.length_c   1.000
_cell.angle_alpha   90.00
_cell.angle_beta   90.00
_cell.angle_gamma   90.00
#
_symmetry.space_group_name_H-M   'P 1'
#
loop_
_entity.id
_entity.type
_entity.pdbx_description
1 polymer ?
#
loop_
_entity_poly.entity_id
_entity_poly.type
_entity_poly.pdbx_seq_one_letter_code
_entity_poly.pdbx_strand_id
1 'polypeptide(L)'
;MKLRVLKQTGRRLELEVEGEDHSLLNLLTKTMLKMNHVKFAAYRIDHPLVGKPVVIIETDGEIPPIEAMKRGLEEIKKLSREFMKKFETAIGSSSE
;
A
#
# COMPACT_ATOMS: atom_id res chain seq x y z
N MET A 1 -2.73 9.79 -10.42
CA MET A 1 -1.71 8.75 -10.21
C MET A 1 -1.05 8.33 -11.52
N LYS A 2 0.28 8.38 -11.60
CA LYS A 2 1.08 7.77 -12.68
C LYS A 2 2.13 6.85 -12.07
N LEU A 3 2.24 5.63 -12.59
CA LEU A 3 3.11 4.59 -12.04
C LEU A 3 4.30 4.34 -12.96
N ARG A 4 5.50 4.22 -12.39
CA ARG A 4 6.71 3.84 -13.12
C ARG A 4 7.51 2.81 -12.33
N VAL A 5 7.80 1.68 -12.95
CA VAL A 5 8.66 0.65 -12.36
C VAL A 5 10.10 1.12 -12.46
N LEU A 6 10.76 1.32 -11.32
CA LEU A 6 12.17 1.72 -11.26
C LEU A 6 13.08 0.49 -11.21
N LYS A 7 12.69 -0.52 -10.42
CA LYS A 7 13.44 -1.76 -10.27
C LYS A 7 12.50 -2.92 -10.04
N GLN A 8 12.72 -4.02 -10.75
CA GLN A 8 12.00 -5.25 -10.54
C GLN A 8 12.97 -6.43 -10.59
N THR A 9 12.94 -7.22 -9.52
CA THR A 9 13.70 -8.46 -9.39
C THR A 9 12.76 -9.54 -8.84
N GLY A 10 13.22 -10.78 -8.74
CA GLY A 10 12.40 -11.88 -8.20
C GLY A 10 11.89 -11.63 -6.77
N ARG A 11 12.59 -10.81 -5.97
CA ARG A 11 12.25 -10.56 -4.55
C ARG A 11 11.98 -9.10 -4.22
N ARG A 12 12.36 -8.15 -5.08
CA ARG A 12 12.28 -6.70 -4.81
C ARG A 12 11.59 -5.95 -5.93
N LEU A 13 10.69 -5.06 -5.56
CA LEU A 13 10.00 -4.13 -6.43
C LEU A 13 10.18 -2.69 -5.91
N GLU A 14 10.62 -1.79 -6.79
CA GLU A 14 10.62 -0.35 -6.56
C GLU A 14 9.71 0.33 -7.58
N LEU A 15 8.71 1.05 -7.10
CA LEU A 15 7.66 1.68 -7.89
C LEU A 15 7.60 3.16 -7.55
N GLU A 16 7.81 4.01 -8.54
CA GLU A 16 7.53 5.44 -8.43
C GLU A 16 6.02 5.68 -8.62
N VAL A 17 5.43 6.44 -7.72
CA VAL A 17 3.99 6.74 -7.66
C VAL A 17 3.80 8.25 -7.68
N GLU A 18 3.66 8.82 -8.87
CA GLU A 18 3.44 10.26 -9.04
C GLU A 18 1.98 10.63 -8.80
N GLY A 19 1.78 11.75 -8.10
CA GLY A 19 0.45 12.30 -7.79
C GLY A 19 -0.20 11.74 -6.52
N GLU A 20 0.56 10.99 -5.72
CA GLU A 20 0.13 10.47 -4.41
C GLU A 20 1.11 10.94 -3.33
N ASP A 21 0.70 10.89 -2.06
CA ASP A 21 1.48 11.40 -0.93
C ASP A 21 1.60 10.39 0.22
N HIS A 22 2.07 10.86 1.38
CA HIS A 22 2.23 10.06 2.59
C HIS A 22 0.99 9.25 2.99
N SER A 23 -0.22 9.73 2.70
CA SER A 23 -1.47 9.11 3.16
C SER A 23 -1.66 7.74 2.54
N LEU A 24 -1.69 7.68 1.21
CA LEU A 24 -1.85 6.44 0.46
C LEU A 24 -0.67 5.50 0.70
N LEU A 25 0.55 6.04 0.69
CA LEU A 25 1.77 5.25 0.79
C LEU A 25 1.98 4.67 2.19
N ASN A 26 1.59 5.40 3.25
CA ASN A 26 1.55 4.86 4.60
C ASN A 26 0.55 3.71 4.71
N LEU A 27 -0.66 3.89 4.17
CA LEU A 27 -1.68 2.83 4.21
C LEU A 27 -1.18 1.57 3.51
N LEU A 28 -0.59 1.73 2.32
CA LEU A 28 -0.04 0.63 1.54
C LEU A 28 1.07 -0.09 2.29
N THR A 29 2.13 0.63 2.67
CA THR A 29 3.30 0.03 3.32
C THR A 29 2.97 -0.60 4.67
N LYS A 30 2.13 0.02 5.51
CA LYS A 30 1.66 -0.56 6.77
C LYS A 30 0.83 -1.81 6.57
N THR A 31 0.03 -1.88 5.50
CA THR A 31 -0.74 -3.09 5.19
C THR A 31 0.18 -4.21 4.72
N MET A 32 1.13 -3.88 3.84
CA MET A 32 2.11 -4.83 3.32
C MET A 32 2.98 -5.43 4.44
N LEU A 33 3.40 -4.63 5.43
CA LEU A 33 4.18 -5.12 6.58
C LEU A 33 3.45 -6.13 7.46
N LYS A 34 2.12 -6.25 7.37
CA LYS A 34 1.35 -7.26 8.11
C LYS A 34 1.29 -8.61 7.41
N MET A 35 1.78 -8.71 6.17
CA MET A 35 1.73 -9.92 5.38
C MET A 35 2.95 -10.82 5.67
N ASN A 36 2.71 -12.11 5.91
CA ASN A 36 3.76 -13.06 6.32
C ASN A 36 4.97 -13.13 5.36
N HIS A 37 4.75 -13.03 4.05
CA HIS A 37 5.80 -13.17 3.04
C HIS A 37 6.48 -11.85 2.64
N VAL A 38 6.09 -10.74 3.25
CA VAL A 38 6.70 -9.42 3.02
C VAL A 38 7.74 -9.18 4.11
N LYS A 39 9.02 -9.17 3.72
CA LYS A 39 10.13 -8.92 4.66
C LYS A 39 10.38 -7.44 4.88
N PHE A 40 10.10 -6.62 3.87
CA PHE A 40 10.32 -5.19 3.93
C PHE A 40 9.28 -4.47 3.08
N ALA A 41 8.67 -3.43 3.63
CA ALA A 41 7.89 -2.48 2.87
C ALA A 41 8.09 -1.07 3.44
N ALA A 42 8.50 -0.15 2.59
CA ALA A 42 8.70 1.25 2.94
C ALA A 42 8.43 2.14 1.72
N TYR A 43 8.31 3.43 1.94
CA TYR A 43 8.36 4.42 0.87
C TYR A 43 9.31 5.53 1.26
N ARG A 44 9.84 6.21 0.26
CA ARG A 44 10.68 7.40 0.43
C ARG A 44 10.21 8.51 -0.50
N ILE A 45 10.38 9.75 -0.04
CA ILE A 45 10.21 10.96 -0.84
C ILE A 45 11.51 11.73 -0.68
N ASP A 46 12.34 11.72 -1.72
CA ASP A 46 13.72 12.25 -1.62
C ASP A 46 13.75 13.77 -1.38
N HIS A 47 12.68 14.48 -1.76
CA HIS A 47 12.54 15.91 -1.49
C HIS A 47 11.07 16.30 -1.25
N PRO A 48 10.71 17.04 -0.18
CA PRO A 48 9.30 17.32 0.15
C PRO A 48 8.50 18.05 -0.93
N LEU A 49 9.14 18.95 -1.69
CA LEU A 49 8.45 19.80 -2.68
C LEU A 49 8.44 19.25 -4.11
N VAL A 50 9.42 18.41 -4.47
CA VAL A 50 9.62 17.97 -5.87
C VAL A 50 9.91 16.47 -5.98
N GLY A 51 10.12 15.81 -4.85
CA GLY A 51 10.44 14.40 -4.79
C GLY A 51 9.24 13.59 -5.25
N LYS A 52 9.51 12.63 -6.12
CA LYS A 52 8.51 11.65 -6.52
C LYS A 52 8.55 10.50 -5.52
N PRO A 53 7.41 10.13 -4.92
CA PRO A 53 7.40 9.04 -3.98
C PRO A 53 7.78 7.72 -4.63
N VAL A 54 8.61 6.94 -3.95
CA VAL A 54 9.01 5.60 -4.37
C VAL A 54 8.62 4.61 -3.29
N VAL A 55 7.79 3.63 -3.64
CA VAL A 55 7.45 2.47 -2.81
C VAL A 55 8.43 1.35 -3.08
N ILE A 56 8.90 0.73 -2.01
CA ILE A 56 9.85 -0.39 -2.03
C ILE A 56 9.19 -1.55 -1.30
N ILE A 57 9.14 -2.71 -1.96
CA ILE A 57 8.65 -3.96 -1.37
C ILE A 57 9.69 -5.05 -1.60
N GLU A 58 10.01 -5.78 -0.55
CA GLU A 58 10.87 -6.95 -0.57
C GLU A 58 10.16 -8.16 0.04
N THR A 59 10.15 -9.28 -0.67
CA THR A 59 9.55 -10.54 -0.22
C THR A 59 10.60 -11.55 0.18
N ASP A 60 10.16 -12.60 0.88
CA ASP A 60 10.99 -13.75 1.26
C ASP A 60 11.47 -14.61 0.07
N GLY A 61 10.81 -14.49 -1.08
CA GLY A 61 11.06 -15.25 -2.29
C GLY A 61 10.09 -16.42 -2.51
N GLU A 62 9.18 -16.69 -1.57
CA GLU A 62 8.08 -17.63 -1.77
C GLU A 62 7.00 -17.05 -2.68
N ILE A 63 6.76 -15.75 -2.56
CA ILE A 63 5.88 -15.01 -3.48
C ILE A 63 6.63 -13.88 -4.21
N PRO A 64 6.34 -13.63 -5.50
CA PRO A 64 6.84 -12.46 -6.20
C PRO A 64 6.32 -11.17 -5.56
N PRO A 65 7.10 -10.07 -5.53
CA PRO A 65 6.68 -8.80 -4.91
C PRO A 65 5.44 -8.18 -5.58
N ILE A 66 5.22 -8.43 -6.88
CA ILE A 66 3.99 -7.99 -7.58
C ILE A 66 2.76 -8.73 -7.05
N GLU A 67 2.89 -10.02 -6.76
CA GLU A 67 1.78 -10.81 -6.21
C GLU A 67 1.48 -10.38 -4.77
N ALA A 68 2.52 -10.12 -3.96
CA ALA A 68 2.37 -9.53 -2.65
C ALA A 68 1.60 -8.18 -2.73
N MET A 69 1.98 -7.31 -3.67
CA MET A 69 1.31 -6.02 -3.87
C MET A 69 -0.18 -6.18 -4.18
N LYS A 70 -0.54 -7.09 -5.10
CA LYS A 70 -1.95 -7.35 -5.43
C LYS A 70 -2.77 -7.79 -4.22
N ARG A 71 -2.23 -8.70 -3.42
CA ARG A 71 -2.88 -9.18 -2.19
C ARG A 71 -3.05 -8.06 -1.16
N GLY A 72 -2.01 -7.23 -0.96
CA GLY A 72 -2.10 -6.07 -0.08
C GLY A 72 -3.18 -5.07 -0.52
N LEU A 73 -3.31 -4.83 -1.83
CA LEU A 73 -4.36 -3.96 -2.37
C LEU A 73 -5.77 -4.53 -2.13
N GLU A 74 -5.96 -5.84 -2.26
CA GLU A 74 -7.27 -6.45 -1.97
C GLU A 74 -7.61 -6.38 -0.48
N GLU A 75 -6.63 -6.56 0.40
CA GLU A 75 -6.82 -6.38 1.83
C GLU A 75 -7.22 -4.94 2.19
N ILE A 76 -6.59 -3.93 1.55
CA ILE A 76 -6.96 -2.52 1.73
C ILE A 76 -8.40 -2.26 1.29
N LYS A 77 -8.82 -2.81 0.14
CA LYS A 77 -10.22 -2.69 -0.33
C LYS A 77 -11.18 -3.32 0.66
N LYS A 78 -10.86 -4.52 1.16
CA LYS A 78 -11.68 -5.21 2.17
C LYS A 78 -11.80 -4.38 3.45
N LEU A 79 -10.68 -3.89 3.99
CA LEU A 79 -10.64 -3.04 5.18
C LEU A 79 -11.49 -1.77 4.99
N SER A 80 -11.40 -1.14 3.83
CA SER A 80 -12.17 0.07 3.51
C SER A 80 -13.67 -0.21 3.50
N ARG A 81 -14.10 -1.32 2.88
CA ARG A 81 -15.52 -1.74 2.87
C ARG A 81 -16.03 -2.06 4.28
N GLU A 82 -15.23 -2.78 5.07
CA GLU A 82 -15.58 -3.11 6.45
C GLU A 82 -15.69 -1.86 7.33
N PHE A 83 -14.76 -0.92 7.17
CA PHE A 83 -14.79 0.36 7.87
C PHE A 83 -16.06 1.14 7.52
N MET A 84 -16.35 1.34 6.24
CA MET A 84 -17.56 2.06 5.79
C MET A 84 -18.83 1.45 6.38
N LYS A 85 -19.00 0.13 6.27
CA LYS A 85 -20.17 -0.58 6.82
C LYS A 85 -20.31 -0.40 8.33
N LYS A 86 -19.22 -0.60 9.09
CA LYS A 86 -19.23 -0.47 10.56
C LYS A 86 -19.49 0.97 10.98
N PHE A 87 -18.90 1.93 10.28
CA PHE A 87 -19.06 3.34 10.57
C PHE A 87 -20.50 3.80 10.29
N GLU A 88 -21.06 3.44 9.13
CA GLU A 88 -22.47 3.69 8.78
C GLU A 88 -23.44 3.08 9.80
N THR A 89 -23.18 1.85 10.26
CA THR A 89 -24.00 1.21 11.31
C THR A 89 -23.91 1.96 12.65
N ALA A 90 -22.72 2.45 13.02
CA ALA A 90 -22.49 3.16 14.27
C ALA A 90 -23.15 4.55 14.27
N ILE A 91 -23.11 5.28 13.14
CA ILE A 91 -23.80 6.57 13.00
C ILE A 91 -25.31 6.39 12.79
N GLY A 92 -25.74 5.28 12.16
CA GLY A 92 -27.12 4.91 11.85
C GLY A 92 -27.85 4.10 12.92
N SER A 93 -27.43 4.22 14.19
CA SER A 93 -28.26 3.94 15.38
C SER A 93 -28.62 5.23 16.13
N SER A 94 -28.47 6.39 15.47
CA SER A 94 -28.80 7.72 15.98
C SER A 94 -29.39 8.58 14.87
N SER A 95 -30.44 8.08 14.22
CA SER A 95 -31.37 8.88 13.43
C SER A 95 -32.74 8.25 13.57
N GLU A 96 -33.72 9.09 13.91
CA GLU A 96 -35.13 8.81 14.21
C GLU A 96 -35.84 7.93 13.15
#